data_AF-A0A7C7PMM0-F1
#
_entry.id   AF-A0A7C7PMM0-F1
#
_cell.length_a   1.000
_cell.length_b   1.000
_cell.length_c   1.000
_cell.angle_alpha   90.00
_cell.angle_beta   90.00
_cell.angle_gamma   90.00
#
_symmetry.space_group_name_H-M   'P 1'
#
loop_
_entity.id
_entity.type
_entity.pdbx_description
1 polymer ?
#
loop_
_entity_poly.entity_id
_entity_poly.type
_entity_poly.pdbx_seq_one_letter_code
_entity_poly.pdbx_strand_id
1 'polypeptide(L)'
;MNTAAKGVERKASLEVALLIVMAALTAVATVFINIPFAPTRGYFNIGDSMVMFSGLLLGSRLGFLAGGIGSAIADIILGYFFFAPLTLFIKGLEGFVAGFGKGRGVSYQVASVAAAAAVMLTGYFAVELPLFGLGAALAELITVNSLQVTFGAVISLALVNAIRRAYPAVESYPIPKPKTKEITVTAVVSVAALALVTATYALTGAVA
;
A
#
# COMPACT_ATOMS: atom_id res chain seq x y z
N MET A 1 41.08 23.20 4.81
CA MET A 1 39.83 23.67 4.16
C MET A 1 38.94 22.45 3.99
N ASN A 2 37.89 22.33 4.80
CA ASN A 2 36.98 21.18 4.80
C ASN A 2 35.79 21.52 3.88
N THR A 3 35.76 20.94 2.69
CA THR A 3 34.65 21.07 1.74
C THR A 3 33.43 20.36 2.31
N ALA A 4 32.57 21.14 2.96
CA ALA A 4 31.24 20.73 3.36
C ALA A 4 30.50 20.14 2.15
N ALA A 5 30.19 18.83 2.23
CA ALA A 5 29.19 18.22 1.39
C ALA A 5 27.88 18.97 1.63
N LYS A 6 27.49 19.82 0.67
CA LYS A 6 26.18 20.44 0.63
C LYS A 6 25.16 19.31 0.57
N GLY A 7 24.58 18.97 1.72
CA GLY A 7 23.44 18.08 1.79
C GLY A 7 22.34 18.64 0.90
N VAL A 8 21.86 17.83 -0.04
CA VAL A 8 20.74 18.19 -0.91
C VAL A 8 19.58 18.60 0.00
N GLU A 9 19.26 19.89 0.00
CA GLU A 9 18.19 20.46 0.80
C GLU A 9 16.87 19.76 0.42
N ARG A 10 16.22 19.13 1.40
CA ARG A 10 14.99 18.37 1.21
C ARG A 10 13.89 19.34 0.80
N LYS A 11 13.60 19.43 -0.49
CA LYS A 11 12.50 20.27 -0.99
C LYS A 11 11.17 19.61 -0.60
N ALA A 12 10.62 19.97 0.56
CA ALA A 12 9.34 19.46 1.07
C ALA A 12 8.23 19.51 0.00
N SER A 13 8.21 20.56 -0.83
CA SER A 13 7.27 20.70 -1.95
C SER A 13 7.39 19.57 -2.98
N LEU A 14 8.60 19.06 -3.26
CA LEU A 14 8.80 17.95 -4.18
C LEU A 14 8.28 16.64 -3.61
N GLU A 15 8.46 16.39 -2.30
CA GLU A 15 7.91 15.18 -1.68
C GLU A 15 6.40 15.15 -1.71
N VAL A 16 5.77 16.30 -1.41
CA VAL A 16 4.31 16.43 -1.48
C VAL A 16 3.84 16.24 -2.92
N ALA A 17 4.53 16.80 -3.91
CA ALA A 17 4.18 16.60 -5.32
C ALA A 17 4.29 15.12 -5.73
N LEU A 18 5.38 14.44 -5.37
CA LEU A 18 5.56 13.01 -5.66
C LEU A 18 4.53 12.14 -4.95
N LEU A 19 4.18 12.48 -3.70
CA LEU A 19 3.13 11.81 -2.95
C LEU A 19 1.78 11.93 -3.66
N ILE A 20 1.38 13.15 -4.04
CA ILE A 20 0.09 13.40 -4.71
C ILE A 20 0.04 12.66 -6.04
N VAL A 21 1.10 12.73 -6.84
CA VAL A 21 1.16 12.02 -8.14
C VAL A 21 1.10 10.51 -7.94
N MET A 22 1.82 9.93 -6.98
CA MET A 22 1.72 8.50 -6.71
C MET A 22 0.37 8.08 -6.14
N ALA A 23 -0.23 8.87 -5.25
CA ALA A 23 -1.57 8.59 -4.75
C ALA A 23 -2.60 8.61 -5.90
N ALA A 24 -2.49 9.57 -6.82
CA ALA A 24 -3.34 9.64 -8.01
C ALA A 24 -3.13 8.45 -8.94
N LEU A 25 -1.88 8.03 -9.20
CA LEU A 25 -1.60 6.85 -10.02
C LEU A 25 -2.12 5.56 -9.36
N THR A 26 -1.96 5.42 -8.05
CA THR A 26 -2.55 4.32 -7.29
C THR A 26 -4.07 4.31 -7.47
N ALA A 27 -4.74 5.44 -7.25
CA ALA A 27 -6.18 5.53 -7.43
C ALA A 27 -6.62 5.16 -8.85
N VAL A 28 -5.94 5.69 -9.88
CA VAL A 28 -6.23 5.38 -11.28
C VAL A 28 -6.04 3.90 -11.58
N ALA A 29 -4.94 3.28 -11.13
CA ALA A 29 -4.69 1.86 -11.33
C ALA A 29 -5.76 0.98 -10.66
N THR A 30 -6.21 1.36 -9.46
CA THR A 30 -7.28 0.66 -8.73
C THR A 30 -8.63 0.81 -9.43
N VAL A 31 -8.97 2.01 -9.90
CA VAL A 31 -10.25 2.29 -10.58
C VAL A 31 -10.32 1.61 -11.95
N PHE A 32 -9.23 1.62 -12.71
CA PHE A 32 -9.26 1.27 -14.14
C PHE A 32 -9.54 -0.22 -14.39
N ILE A 33 -8.97 -1.11 -13.59
CA ILE A 33 -9.27 -2.55 -13.65
C ILE A 33 -9.84 -2.94 -12.30
N ASN A 34 -11.17 -2.97 -12.21
CA ASN A 34 -11.88 -3.49 -11.05
C ASN A 34 -12.90 -4.56 -11.48
N ILE A 35 -12.98 -5.66 -10.73
CA ILE A 35 -13.96 -6.72 -10.97
C ILE A 35 -14.66 -7.03 -9.63
N PRO A 36 -15.95 -6.69 -9.47
CA PRO A 36 -16.67 -6.90 -8.22
C PRO A 36 -16.68 -8.35 -7.74
N PHE A 37 -16.57 -8.54 -6.42
CA PHE A 37 -16.66 -9.84 -5.75
C PHE A 37 -17.79 -9.81 -4.71
N ALA A 38 -18.91 -10.43 -5.06
CA ALA A 38 -20.15 -10.33 -4.28
C ALA A 38 -20.07 -10.87 -2.82
N PRO A 39 -19.38 -12.00 -2.51
CA PRO A 39 -19.44 -12.60 -1.17
C PRO A 39 -19.03 -11.69 -0.01
N THR A 40 -18.13 -10.74 -0.26
CA THR A 40 -17.62 -9.77 0.73
C THR A 40 -17.95 -8.33 0.36
N ARG A 41 -18.73 -8.13 -0.72
CA ARG A 41 -18.93 -6.80 -1.32
C ARG A 41 -17.60 -6.12 -1.68
N GLY A 42 -16.53 -6.88 -1.88
CA GLY A 42 -15.20 -6.43 -2.29
C GLY A 42 -15.03 -6.43 -3.80
N TYR A 43 -13.79 -6.31 -4.27
CA TYR A 43 -13.45 -6.34 -5.69
C TYR A 43 -11.98 -6.63 -5.95
N PHE A 44 -11.71 -7.34 -7.04
CA PHE A 44 -10.36 -7.47 -7.60
C PHE A 44 -9.90 -6.15 -8.19
N ASN A 45 -8.65 -5.76 -7.97
CA ASN A 45 -8.01 -4.66 -8.69
C ASN A 45 -6.52 -4.88 -8.95
N ILE A 46 -5.91 -4.05 -9.80
CA ILE A 46 -4.46 -4.08 -10.07
C ILE A 46 -3.67 -2.99 -9.31
N GLY A 47 -4.32 -2.26 -8.41
CA GLY A 47 -3.77 -1.10 -7.70
C GLY A 47 -2.55 -1.42 -6.86
N ASP A 48 -2.44 -2.66 -6.35
CA ASP A 48 -1.30 -3.18 -5.57
C ASP A 48 0.04 -2.97 -6.28
N SER A 49 0.01 -3.00 -7.62
CA SER A 49 1.18 -2.68 -8.43
C SER A 49 1.73 -1.28 -8.12
N MET A 50 0.87 -0.28 -8.04
CA MET A 50 1.24 1.09 -7.71
C MET A 50 1.49 1.28 -6.21
N VAL A 51 0.75 0.59 -5.35
CA VAL A 51 0.98 0.60 -3.89
C VAL A 51 2.41 0.15 -3.58
N MET A 52 2.79 -1.06 -4.03
CA MET A 52 4.12 -1.60 -3.79
C MET A 52 5.21 -0.82 -4.53
N PHE A 53 4.96 -0.40 -5.76
CA PHE A 53 5.88 0.42 -6.53
C PHE A 53 6.17 1.76 -5.84
N SER A 54 5.14 2.43 -5.31
CA SER A 54 5.31 3.69 -4.57
C SER A 54 6.20 3.51 -3.35
N GLY A 55 6.08 2.39 -2.62
CA GLY A 55 7.00 2.00 -1.56
C GLY A 55 8.42 1.80 -2.07
N LEU A 56 8.60 0.95 -3.08
CA LEU A 56 9.93 0.64 -3.63
C LEU A 56 10.66 1.88 -4.18
N LEU A 57 9.92 2.83 -4.74
CA LEU A 57 10.46 4.05 -5.35
C LEU A 57 10.64 5.19 -4.34
N LEU A 58 9.63 5.44 -3.51
CA LEU A 58 9.56 6.58 -2.59
C LEU A 58 9.84 6.22 -1.12
N GLY A 59 10.03 4.94 -0.79
CA GLY A 59 10.32 4.47 0.56
C GLY A 59 9.09 4.40 1.46
N SER A 60 9.25 3.83 2.65
CA SER A 60 8.13 3.39 3.50
C SER A 60 7.11 4.47 3.83
N ARG A 61 7.53 5.68 4.23
CA ARG A 61 6.57 6.72 4.65
C ARG A 61 5.70 7.21 3.50
N LEU A 62 6.30 7.48 2.35
CA LEU A 62 5.54 7.94 1.18
C LEU A 62 4.77 6.79 0.54
N GLY A 63 5.30 5.56 0.58
CA GLY A 63 4.56 4.36 0.18
C GLY A 63 3.30 4.14 1.01
N PHE A 64 3.37 4.37 2.32
CA PHE A 64 2.18 4.30 3.19
C PHE A 64 1.10 5.29 2.75
N LEU A 65 1.50 6.56 2.61
CA LEU A 65 0.55 7.61 2.28
C LEU A 65 0.01 7.45 0.86
N ALA A 66 0.87 7.21 -0.13
CA ALA A 66 0.47 7.07 -1.53
C ALA A 66 -0.40 5.82 -1.75
N GLY A 67 0.00 4.69 -1.19
CA GLY A 67 -0.72 3.43 -1.31
C GLY A 67 -2.09 3.48 -0.62
N GLY A 68 -2.10 3.94 0.64
CA GLY A 68 -3.31 4.05 1.44
C GLY A 68 -4.30 5.08 0.89
N ILE A 69 -3.86 6.33 0.71
CA ILE A 69 -4.75 7.42 0.27
C ILE A 69 -5.27 7.15 -1.14
N GLY A 70 -4.40 6.73 -2.07
CA GLY A 70 -4.82 6.44 -3.44
C GLY A 70 -5.88 5.33 -3.50
N SER A 71 -5.66 4.23 -2.77
CA SER A 71 -6.60 3.11 -2.78
C SER A 71 -7.92 3.45 -2.05
N ALA A 72 -7.86 4.19 -0.95
CA ALA A 72 -9.08 4.64 -0.25
C ALA A 72 -9.92 5.63 -1.10
N ILE A 73 -9.25 6.50 -1.88
CA ILE A 73 -9.94 7.36 -2.85
C ILE A 73 -10.61 6.52 -3.94
N ALA A 74 -9.95 5.46 -4.42
CA ALA A 74 -10.55 4.56 -5.39
C ALA A 74 -11.81 3.87 -4.86
N ASP A 75 -11.78 3.40 -3.60
CA ASP A 75 -12.97 2.84 -2.94
C ASP A 75 -14.13 3.83 -2.90
N ILE A 76 -13.85 5.09 -2.57
CA ILE A 76 -14.86 6.17 -2.57
C ILE A 76 -15.42 6.39 -3.97
N ILE A 77 -14.57 6.44 -5.00
CA ILE A 77 -14.99 6.65 -6.40
C ILE A 77 -15.85 5.50 -6.92
N LEU A 78 -15.48 4.27 -6.59
CA LEU A 78 -16.14 3.05 -7.06
C LEU A 78 -17.40 2.68 -6.25
N GLY A 79 -17.66 3.38 -5.14
CA GLY A 79 -18.83 3.15 -4.29
C GLY A 79 -18.60 2.14 -3.15
N TYR A 80 -17.36 1.67 -2.95
CA TYR A 80 -16.94 0.79 -1.85
C TYR A 80 -16.60 1.58 -0.58
N PHE A 81 -17.39 2.60 -0.23
CA PHE A 81 -17.14 3.52 0.90
C PHE A 81 -16.86 2.81 2.23
N PHE A 82 -17.48 1.66 2.43
CA PHE A 82 -17.28 0.80 3.57
C PHE A 82 -15.81 0.41 3.77
N PHE A 83 -15.14 0.03 2.67
CA PHE A 83 -13.75 -0.43 2.68
C PHE A 83 -12.76 0.73 2.76
N ALA A 84 -13.11 1.93 2.29
CA ALA A 84 -12.18 3.08 2.24
C ALA A 84 -11.33 3.31 3.51
N PRO A 85 -11.89 3.34 4.75
CA PRO A 85 -11.07 3.49 5.95
C PRO A 85 -10.20 2.26 6.25
N LEU A 86 -10.64 1.05 5.93
CA LEU A 86 -9.88 -0.19 6.11
C LEU A 86 -8.72 -0.24 5.11
N THR A 87 -9.02 -0.01 3.83
CA THR A 87 -8.09 0.06 2.71
C THR A 87 -6.99 1.08 2.95
N LEU A 88 -7.31 2.26 3.50
CA LEU A 88 -6.33 3.30 3.83
C LEU A 88 -5.17 2.72 4.67
N PHE A 89 -5.48 1.94 5.70
CA PHE A 89 -4.46 1.37 6.59
C PHE A 89 -3.86 0.09 6.02
N ILE A 90 -4.64 -0.80 5.40
CA ILE A 90 -4.12 -2.06 4.84
C ILE A 90 -3.16 -1.78 3.68
N LYS A 91 -3.61 -1.00 2.68
CA LYS A 91 -2.78 -0.58 1.53
C LYS A 91 -1.68 0.38 1.95
N GLY A 92 -1.91 1.17 2.98
CA GLY A 92 -0.85 1.96 3.60
C GLY A 92 0.27 1.07 4.16
N LEU A 93 -0.06 0.07 4.98
CA LEU A 93 0.93 -0.86 5.53
C LEU A 93 1.63 -1.68 4.43
N GLU A 94 0.91 -2.10 3.40
CA GLU A 94 1.48 -2.74 2.21
C GLU A 94 2.58 -1.88 1.57
N GLY A 95 2.26 -0.62 1.22
CA GLY A 95 3.23 0.33 0.66
C GLY A 95 4.38 0.67 1.62
N PHE A 96 4.10 0.74 2.93
CA PHE A 96 5.11 0.97 3.95
C PHE A 96 6.14 -0.16 4.00
N VAL A 97 5.68 -1.41 4.00
CA VAL A 97 6.53 -2.58 4.09
C VAL A 97 7.32 -2.78 2.79
N ALA A 98 6.69 -2.60 1.63
CA ALA A 98 7.38 -2.61 0.34
C ALA A 98 8.52 -1.57 0.31
N GLY A 99 8.33 -0.43 0.97
CA GLY A 99 9.32 0.63 1.05
C GLY A 99 10.61 0.30 1.79
N PHE A 100 10.68 -0.80 2.57
CA PHE A 100 11.96 -1.28 3.09
C PHE A 100 12.92 -1.75 1.99
N GLY A 101 12.40 -2.07 0.80
CA GLY A 101 13.16 -2.45 -0.39
C GLY A 101 13.82 -1.28 -1.13
N LYS A 102 13.45 -0.03 -0.85
CA LYS A 102 14.06 1.13 -1.51
C LYS A 102 15.58 1.17 -1.27
N GLY A 103 16.38 1.49 -2.29
CA GLY A 103 17.83 1.58 -2.14
C GLY A 103 18.55 0.25 -2.05
N ARG A 104 17.84 -0.88 -2.14
CA ARG A 104 18.42 -2.21 -1.90
C ARG A 104 18.45 -3.07 -3.15
N GLY A 105 19.29 -4.11 -3.08
CA GLY A 105 19.43 -5.10 -4.13
C GLY A 105 18.15 -5.91 -4.35
N VAL A 106 18.07 -6.55 -5.52
CA VAL A 106 16.87 -7.24 -6.02
C VAL A 106 16.33 -8.25 -5.02
N SER A 107 17.18 -9.07 -4.38
CA SER A 107 16.74 -10.07 -3.40
C SER A 107 16.00 -9.47 -2.21
N TYR A 108 16.47 -8.33 -1.69
CA TYR A 108 15.82 -7.64 -0.58
C TYR A 108 14.52 -6.95 -1.04
N GLN A 109 14.49 -6.44 -2.28
CA GLN A 109 13.25 -5.89 -2.85
C GLN A 109 12.17 -6.96 -2.96
N VAL A 110 12.51 -8.13 -3.51
CA VAL A 110 11.61 -9.28 -3.59
C VAL A 110 11.13 -9.68 -2.20
N ALA A 111 12.03 -9.76 -1.21
CA ALA A 111 11.64 -10.08 0.17
C ALA A 111 10.70 -9.02 0.78
N SER A 112 10.95 -7.73 0.53
CA SER A 112 10.07 -6.66 1.02
C SER A 112 8.69 -6.65 0.34
N VAL A 113 8.64 -7.01 -0.94
CA VAL A 113 7.39 -7.15 -1.71
C VAL A 113 6.61 -8.37 -1.22
N ALA A 114 7.27 -9.50 -0.98
CA ALA A 114 6.62 -10.68 -0.41
C ALA A 114 6.06 -10.40 1.00
N ALA A 115 6.80 -9.66 1.82
CA ALA A 115 6.32 -9.21 3.13
C ALA A 115 5.13 -8.24 3.02
N ALA A 116 5.17 -7.29 2.07
CA ALA A 116 4.05 -6.39 1.79
C ALA A 116 2.81 -7.17 1.34
N ALA A 117 2.99 -8.17 0.49
CA ALA A 117 1.92 -9.04 0.04
C ALA A 117 1.27 -9.80 1.21
N ALA A 118 2.08 -10.33 2.12
CA ALA A 118 1.57 -10.97 3.33
C ALA A 118 0.77 -10.00 4.20
N VAL A 119 1.22 -8.75 4.34
CA VAL A 119 0.49 -7.71 5.08
C VAL A 119 -0.85 -7.38 4.44
N MET A 120 -0.90 -7.27 3.11
CA MET A 120 -2.15 -7.07 2.38
C MET A 120 -3.13 -8.22 2.64
N LEU A 121 -2.70 -9.47 2.39
CA LEU A 121 -3.53 -10.66 2.54
C LEU A 121 -4.06 -10.84 3.96
N THR A 122 -3.18 -10.69 4.96
CA THR A 122 -3.56 -10.83 6.37
C THR A 122 -4.39 -9.66 6.88
N GLY A 123 -4.14 -8.44 6.39
CA GLY A 123 -4.90 -7.25 6.73
C GLY A 123 -6.36 -7.36 6.29
N TYR A 124 -6.60 -7.71 5.02
CA TYR A 124 -7.95 -7.92 4.48
C TYR A 124 -8.65 -9.09 5.18
N PHE A 125 -7.99 -10.24 5.28
CA PHE A 125 -8.55 -11.40 5.95
C PHE A 125 -8.94 -11.12 7.42
N ALA A 126 -8.12 -10.36 8.16
CA ALA A 126 -8.38 -10.04 9.56
C ALA A 126 -9.61 -9.15 9.76
N VAL A 127 -9.93 -8.28 8.82
CA VAL A 127 -11.12 -7.42 8.89
C VAL A 127 -12.34 -8.12 8.28
N GLU A 128 -12.17 -8.89 7.21
CA GLU A 128 -13.27 -9.61 6.55
C GLU A 128 -13.81 -10.76 7.41
N LEU A 129 -12.94 -11.47 8.13
CA LEU A 129 -13.32 -12.62 8.95
C LEU A 129 -14.45 -12.30 9.98
N PRO A 130 -14.34 -11.26 10.82
CA PRO A 130 -15.42 -10.89 11.75
C PRO A 130 -16.62 -10.22 11.08
N LEU A 131 -16.48 -9.67 9.86
CA LEU A 131 -17.53 -8.90 9.18
C LEU A 131 -18.42 -9.76 8.26
N PHE A 132 -17.82 -10.71 7.55
CA PHE A 132 -18.49 -11.55 6.53
C PHE A 132 -18.45 -13.05 6.86
N GLY A 133 -17.68 -13.44 7.87
CA GLY A 133 -17.50 -14.83 8.28
C GLY A 133 -16.42 -15.58 7.49
N LEU A 134 -16.04 -16.75 8.01
CA LEU A 134 -14.89 -17.52 7.53
C LEU A 134 -14.98 -17.92 6.05
N GLY A 135 -16.17 -18.32 5.59
CA GLY A 135 -16.37 -18.79 4.21
C GLY A 135 -16.11 -17.70 3.18
N ALA A 136 -16.71 -16.51 3.37
CA ALA A 136 -16.55 -15.39 2.46
C ALA A 136 -15.11 -14.82 2.49
N ALA A 137 -14.55 -14.65 3.70
CA ALA A 137 -13.18 -14.17 3.88
C ALA A 137 -12.14 -15.10 3.23
N LEU A 138 -12.28 -16.43 3.38
CA LEU A 138 -11.38 -17.38 2.70
C LEU A 138 -11.56 -17.37 1.18
N ALA A 139 -12.80 -17.21 0.70
CA ALA A 139 -13.07 -17.16 -0.73
C ALA A 139 -12.38 -15.94 -1.37
N GLU A 140 -12.51 -14.74 -0.79
CA GLU A 140 -11.84 -13.55 -1.32
C GLU A 140 -10.32 -13.66 -1.21
N LEU A 141 -9.81 -14.13 -0.05
CA LEU A 141 -8.39 -14.35 0.17
C LEU A 141 -7.76 -15.23 -0.92
N ILE A 142 -8.36 -16.39 -1.20
CA ILE A 142 -7.79 -17.42 -2.08
C ILE A 142 -8.00 -17.06 -3.56
N THR A 143 -9.13 -16.47 -3.92
CA THR A 143 -9.50 -16.28 -5.34
C THR A 143 -9.17 -14.89 -5.87
N VAL A 144 -9.36 -13.85 -5.08
CA VAL A 144 -9.26 -12.45 -5.52
C VAL A 144 -7.96 -11.83 -5.01
N ASN A 145 -7.77 -11.79 -3.69
CA ASN A 145 -6.66 -11.06 -3.07
C ASN A 145 -5.30 -11.70 -3.40
N SER A 146 -5.23 -13.03 -3.45
CA SER A 146 -4.00 -13.76 -3.84
C SER A 146 -3.54 -13.42 -5.27
N LEU A 147 -4.47 -13.31 -6.21
CA LEU A 147 -4.17 -12.95 -7.59
C LEU A 147 -3.76 -11.49 -7.69
N GLN A 148 -4.54 -10.60 -7.07
CA GLN A 148 -4.30 -9.17 -7.06
C GLN A 148 -2.89 -8.85 -6.53
N VAL A 149 -2.52 -9.43 -5.39
CA VAL A 149 -1.21 -9.18 -4.77
C VAL A 149 -0.07 -9.78 -5.60
N THR A 150 -0.30 -10.91 -6.28
CA THR A 150 0.69 -11.56 -7.14
C THR A 150 0.96 -10.72 -8.40
N PHE A 151 -0.09 -10.26 -9.09
CA PHE A 151 0.06 -9.36 -10.22
C PHE A 151 0.69 -8.03 -9.79
N GLY A 152 0.26 -7.48 -8.66
CA GLY A 152 0.85 -6.28 -8.06
C GLY A 152 2.35 -6.42 -7.81
N ALA A 153 2.78 -7.53 -7.21
CA ALA A 153 4.18 -7.82 -6.95
C ALA A 153 5.01 -7.91 -8.23
N VAL A 154 4.52 -8.63 -9.24
CA VAL A 154 5.24 -8.78 -10.53
C VAL A 154 5.37 -7.44 -11.24
N ILE A 155 4.28 -6.68 -11.34
CA ILE A 155 4.26 -5.39 -12.05
C ILE A 155 5.12 -4.37 -11.30
N SER A 156 5.02 -4.29 -9.96
CA SER A 156 5.79 -3.32 -9.18
C SER A 156 7.31 -3.56 -9.28
N LEU A 157 7.75 -4.82 -9.22
CA LEU A 157 9.14 -5.19 -9.40
C LEU A 157 9.63 -4.92 -10.83
N ALA A 158 8.80 -5.17 -11.84
CA ALA A 158 9.13 -4.82 -13.22
C ALA A 158 9.29 -3.31 -13.40
N LEU A 159 8.36 -2.52 -12.86
CA LEU A 159 8.35 -1.05 -12.96
C LEU A 159 9.54 -0.42 -12.24
N VAL A 160 9.85 -0.84 -11.00
CA VAL A 160 10.99 -0.26 -10.28
C VAL A 160 12.30 -0.53 -11.02
N ASN A 161 12.45 -1.72 -11.62
CA ASN A 161 13.63 -2.07 -12.40
C ASN A 161 13.70 -1.28 -13.72
N ALA A 162 12.57 -1.10 -14.41
CA ALA A 162 12.49 -0.30 -15.62
C ALA A 162 12.85 1.17 -15.36
N ILE A 163 12.27 1.77 -14.31
CA ILE A 163 12.52 3.16 -13.93
C ILE A 163 13.97 3.37 -13.49
N ARG A 164 14.55 2.44 -12.72
CA ARG A 164 15.97 2.51 -12.34
C ARG A 164 16.92 2.49 -13.54
N ARG A 165 16.59 1.70 -14.56
CA ARG A 165 17.39 1.63 -15.80
C ARG A 165 17.24 2.90 -16.64
N ALA A 166 16.02 3.43 -16.76
CA ALA A 166 15.75 4.62 -17.57
C ALA A 166 16.18 5.92 -16.88
N TYR A 167 16.03 6.01 -15.56
CA TYR A 167 16.30 7.21 -14.75
C TYR A 167 17.08 6.87 -13.46
N PRO A 168 18.38 6.51 -13.56
CA PRO A 168 19.19 6.13 -12.39
C PRO A 168 19.24 7.19 -11.28
N ALA A 169 19.08 8.46 -11.65
CA ALA A 169 19.06 9.59 -10.72
C ALA A 169 17.94 9.48 -9.65
N VAL A 170 16.88 8.70 -9.89
CA VAL A 170 15.80 8.52 -8.91
C VAL A 170 16.27 7.90 -7.59
N GLU A 171 17.34 7.09 -7.64
CA GLU A 171 17.92 6.45 -6.46
C GLU A 171 18.69 7.44 -5.58
N SER A 172 19.13 8.56 -6.16
CA SER A 172 19.83 9.63 -5.43
C SER A 172 18.90 10.47 -4.57
N TYR A 173 17.58 10.33 -4.73
CA TYR A 173 16.61 11.09 -3.96
C TYR A 173 16.60 10.66 -2.49
N PRO A 174 17.06 11.52 -1.56
CA PRO A 174 17.27 11.13 -0.18
C PRO A 174 15.94 11.07 0.55
N ILE A 175 15.44 9.86 0.77
CA ILE A 175 14.29 9.63 1.66
C ILE A 175 14.79 8.89 2.90
N PRO A 176 14.67 9.49 4.10
CA PRO A 176 15.09 8.86 5.34
C PRO A 176 14.37 7.53 5.56
N LYS A 177 15.11 6.51 5.98
CA LYS A 177 14.52 5.28 6.49
C LYS A 177 13.67 5.61 7.73
N PRO A 178 12.52 4.94 7.92
CA PRO A 178 11.70 5.18 9.09
C PRO A 178 12.49 4.84 10.36
N LYS A 179 12.38 5.69 11.38
CA LYS A 179 12.96 5.42 12.70
C LYS A 179 12.17 4.32 13.40
N THR A 180 12.77 3.58 14.33
CA THR A 180 12.06 2.53 15.11
C THR A 180 10.75 3.04 15.71
N LYS A 181 10.76 4.25 16.30
CA LYS A 181 9.55 4.89 16.82
C LYS A 181 8.45 5.05 15.77
N GLU A 182 8.79 5.39 14.54
CA GLU A 182 7.81 5.58 13.45
C GLU A 182 7.26 4.25 12.96
N ILE A 183 8.10 3.20 12.90
CA ILE A 183 7.65 1.84 12.58
C ILE A 183 6.63 1.40 13.64
N THR A 184 6.98 1.53 14.93
CA THR A 184 6.09 1.16 16.03
C THR A 184 4.79 1.97 16.01
N VAL A 185 4.87 3.29 15.84
CA VAL A 185 3.68 4.15 15.78
C VAL A 185 2.81 3.79 14.58
N THR A 186 3.37 3.61 13.39
CA THR A 186 2.62 3.24 12.18
C THR A 186 1.89 1.92 12.36
N ALA A 187 2.57 0.91 12.92
CA ALA A 187 1.99 -0.40 13.18
C ALA A 187 0.86 -0.32 14.23
N VAL A 188 1.12 0.30 15.39
CA VAL A 188 0.14 0.40 16.48
C VAL A 188 -1.08 1.19 16.05
N VAL A 189 -0.90 2.34 15.41
CA VAL A 189 -2.02 3.17 14.93
C VAL A 189 -2.84 2.43 13.88
N SER A 190 -2.19 1.76 12.93
CA SER A 190 -2.92 1.02 11.88
C SER A 190 -3.71 -0.15 12.46
N VAL A 191 -3.12 -0.93 13.36
CA VAL A 191 -3.83 -2.05 14.03
C VAL A 191 -4.98 -1.54 14.88
N ALA A 192 -4.77 -0.47 15.65
CA ALA A 192 -5.83 0.12 16.47
C ALA A 192 -6.97 0.69 15.62
N ALA A 193 -6.65 1.36 14.52
CA ALA A 193 -7.64 1.89 13.59
C ALA A 193 -8.45 0.77 12.91
N LEU A 194 -7.77 -0.26 12.40
CA LEU A 194 -8.44 -1.42 11.80
C LEU A 194 -9.36 -2.13 12.79
N ALA A 195 -8.88 -2.37 14.01
CA ALA A 195 -9.69 -2.99 15.07
C ALA A 195 -10.91 -2.12 15.44
N LEU A 196 -10.74 -0.81 15.60
CA LEU A 196 -11.81 0.12 15.95
C LEU A 196 -12.89 0.19 14.85
N VAL A 197 -12.47 0.35 13.59
CA VAL A 197 -13.39 0.44 12.45
C VAL A 197 -14.14 -0.89 12.30
N THR A 198 -13.43 -2.02 12.33
CA THR A 198 -14.04 -3.36 12.22
C THR A 198 -15.02 -3.62 13.36
N ALA A 199 -14.67 -3.31 14.60
CA ALA A 199 -15.57 -3.46 15.74
C ALA A 199 -16.81 -2.59 15.60
N THR A 200 -16.64 -1.34 15.14
CA THR A 200 -17.76 -0.42 14.90
C THR A 200 -18.71 -0.97 13.85
N TYR A 201 -18.19 -1.49 12.73
CA TYR A 201 -18.98 -2.09 11.67
C TYR A 201 -19.72 -3.36 12.11
N ALA A 202 -19.05 -4.22 12.88
CA ALA A 202 -19.67 -5.43 13.44
C ALA A 202 -20.80 -5.10 14.42
N LEU A 203 -20.62 -4.09 15.28
CA LEU A 203 -21.62 -3.69 16.28
C LEU A 203 -22.81 -2.94 15.69
N THR A 204 -22.60 -2.18 14.62
CA THR A 204 -23.65 -1.37 13.97
C THR A 204 -24.41 -2.11 12.88
N GLY A 205 -23.96 -3.31 12.49
CA GLY A 205 -24.54 -4.03 11.36
C GLY A 205 -24.32 -3.31 10.03
N ALA A 206 -23.27 -2.51 9.89
CA ALA A 206 -22.95 -1.78 8.66
C ALA A 206 -22.75 -2.69 7.44
N VAL A 207 -22.56 -3.99 7.69
CA VAL A 207 -22.32 -5.05 6.69
C VAL A 207 -23.50 -6.01 6.56
N ALA A 208 -24.55 -5.85 7.38
CA ALA A 208 -25.77 -6.63 7.29
C ALA A 208 -26.59 -6.27 6.04
#